data_AF-A0A4Y7Q2C6-F1
#
_entry.id   AF-A0A4Y7Q2C6-F1
#
_cell.length_a   1.000
_cell.length_b   1.000
_cell.length_c   1.000
_cell.angle_alpha   90.00
_cell.angle_beta   90.00
_cell.angle_gamma   90.00
#
_symmetry.space_group_name_H-M   'P 1'
#
loop_
_entity.id
_entity.type
_entity.pdbx_description
1 polymer ?
#
loop_
_entity_poly.entity_id
_entity_poly.type
_entity_poly.pdbx_seq_one_letter_code
_entity_poly.pdbx_strand_id
1 'polypeptide(L)'
;MDPLRRLPKTDPALLLAIVQRLIHTRPSGPVAVKQAVSELLTLPAVRYFIRDYEQHQINAFATHASRYLELYLPTGSIEIAQTSRYSKWTGKNELCILATRALAPGTVIFELKGSMADLTDEEDKELKRTGARNDGGVRRDFSVIHSKQMKKNHLFLGPARFVNHDCDHNCELFRTGRYITFRVIKPIAMGQEVTAHYGDGYFGRNNRHCLCETCERLCRGG
;
A
#
# COMPACT_ATOMS: atom_id res chain seq x y z
N MET A 1 -10.63 -10.23 0.85
CA MET A 1 -9.33 -10.95 0.75
C MET A 1 -9.49 -12.26 1.49
N ASP A 2 -9.87 -13.33 0.79
CA ASP A 2 -10.08 -14.66 1.36
C ASP A 2 -8.73 -15.41 1.37
N PRO A 3 -8.16 -15.73 2.55
CA PRO A 3 -6.86 -16.41 2.65
C PRO A 3 -6.92 -17.87 2.20
N LEU A 4 -8.12 -18.46 2.09
CA LEU A 4 -8.31 -19.83 1.61
C LEU A 4 -8.42 -19.89 0.08
N ARG A 5 -8.57 -18.73 -0.57
CA ARG A 5 -8.70 -18.66 -2.03
C ARG A 5 -7.36 -18.95 -2.69
N ARG A 6 -7.26 -20.13 -3.30
CA ARG A 6 -6.13 -20.49 -4.16
C ARG A 6 -6.17 -19.62 -5.41
N LEU A 7 -5.21 -18.72 -5.53
CA LEU A 7 -5.03 -17.93 -6.73
C LEU A 7 -4.40 -18.81 -7.82
N PRO A 8 -4.82 -18.66 -9.09
CA PRO A 8 -4.19 -19.36 -10.19
C PRO A 8 -2.71 -18.97 -10.26
N LYS A 9 -1.83 -19.97 -10.27
CA LYS A 9 -0.39 -19.73 -10.41
C LYS A 9 -0.10 -19.19 -11.80
N THR A 10 0.63 -18.10 -11.87
CA THR A 10 1.19 -17.57 -13.12
C THR A 10 2.70 -17.63 -13.04
N ASP A 11 3.36 -17.79 -14.18
CA ASP A 11 4.81 -17.70 -14.25
C ASP A 11 5.24 -16.25 -13.94
N PRO A 12 6.00 -16.00 -12.86
CA PRO A 12 6.46 -14.66 -12.52
C PRO A 12 7.28 -14.01 -13.64
N ALA A 13 7.93 -14.79 -14.50
CA ALA A 13 8.69 -14.26 -15.64
C ALA A 13 7.80 -13.52 -16.64
N LEU A 14 6.55 -13.96 -16.84
CA LEU A 14 5.60 -13.27 -17.73
C LEU A 14 5.21 -11.90 -17.17
N LEU A 15 4.98 -11.80 -15.86
CA LEU A 15 4.71 -10.54 -15.18
C LEU A 15 5.93 -9.59 -15.25
N LEU A 16 7.12 -10.12 -14.96
CA LEU A 16 8.36 -9.37 -15.06
C LEU A 16 8.58 -8.83 -16.47
N ALA A 17 8.30 -9.62 -17.52
CA ALA A 17 8.43 -9.18 -18.90
C ALA A 17 7.48 -8.00 -19.23
N ILE A 18 6.26 -7.99 -18.69
CA ILE A 18 5.32 -6.86 -18.84
C ILE A 18 5.89 -5.61 -18.16
N VAL A 19 6.38 -5.74 -16.93
CA VAL A 19 6.98 -4.61 -16.17
C VAL A 19 8.24 -4.09 -16.85
N GLN A 20 9.10 -4.98 -17.37
CA GLN A 20 10.27 -4.58 -18.13
C GLN A 20 9.89 -3.80 -19.39
N ARG A 21 8.89 -4.25 -20.17
CA ARG A 21 8.40 -3.48 -21.32
C ARG A 21 7.85 -2.12 -20.90
N LEU A 22 7.11 -2.04 -19.80
CA LEU A 22 6.64 -0.76 -19.24
C LEU A 22 7.79 0.23 -18.99
N ILE A 23 8.92 -0.25 -18.45
CA ILE A 23 10.08 0.61 -18.16
C ILE A 23 10.79 1.08 -19.45
N HIS A 24 10.90 0.21 -20.46
CA HIS A 24 11.66 0.49 -21.69
C HIS A 24 10.85 1.18 -22.79
N THR A 25 9.54 1.27 -22.65
CA THR A 25 8.66 1.83 -23.69
C THR A 25 8.81 3.36 -23.77
N ARG A 26 8.90 3.88 -25.01
CA ARG A 26 8.96 5.32 -25.32
C ARG A 26 7.65 6.15 -25.21
N PRO A 27 6.42 5.60 -25.14
CA PRO A 27 5.22 6.42 -25.01
C PRO A 27 5.17 7.10 -23.64
N SER A 28 4.36 8.15 -23.52
CA SER A 28 4.07 8.81 -22.24
C SER A 28 3.63 7.80 -21.18
N GLY A 29 4.03 8.01 -19.91
CA GLY A 29 3.73 7.10 -18.79
C GLY A 29 2.30 6.56 -18.73
N PRO A 30 1.23 7.38 -18.89
CA PRO A 30 -0.15 6.90 -18.87
C PRO A 30 -0.49 5.87 -19.97
N VAL A 31 0.08 6.05 -21.17
CA VAL A 31 -0.14 5.13 -22.30
C VAL A 31 0.60 3.81 -22.04
N ALA A 32 1.83 3.87 -21.55
CA ALA A 32 2.62 2.67 -21.22
C ALA A 32 1.95 1.84 -20.11
N VAL A 33 1.44 2.49 -19.05
CA VAL A 33 0.68 1.80 -17.99
C VAL A 33 -0.58 1.15 -18.55
N LYS A 34 -1.33 1.84 -19.42
CA LYS A 34 -2.52 1.28 -20.06
C LYS A 34 -2.19 0.02 -20.87
N GLN A 35 -1.10 0.05 -21.65
CA GLN A 35 -0.62 -1.12 -22.41
C GLN A 35 -0.25 -2.28 -21.48
N ALA A 36 0.52 -2.01 -20.42
CA ALA A 36 0.91 -3.03 -19.45
C ALA A 36 -0.30 -3.67 -18.74
N VAL A 37 -1.34 -2.88 -18.41
CA VAL A 37 -2.59 -3.40 -17.86
C VAL A 37 -3.33 -4.26 -18.89
N SER A 38 -3.42 -3.82 -20.15
CA SER A 38 -4.03 -4.63 -21.21
C SER A 38 -3.31 -5.97 -21.38
N GLU A 39 -1.98 -6.00 -21.37
CA GLU A 39 -1.18 -7.24 -21.42
C GLU A 39 -1.41 -8.12 -20.18
N LEU A 40 -1.44 -7.53 -18.98
CA LEU A 40 -1.75 -8.24 -17.73
C LEU A 40 -3.09 -8.98 -17.81
N LEU A 41 -4.11 -8.32 -18.37
CA LEU A 41 -5.44 -8.92 -18.55
C LEU A 41 -5.46 -10.08 -19.54
N THR A 42 -4.44 -10.24 -20.38
CA THR A 42 -4.33 -11.38 -21.31
C THR A 42 -3.71 -12.63 -20.68
N LEU A 43 -3.05 -12.51 -19.53
CA LEU A 43 -2.41 -13.65 -18.87
C LEU A 43 -3.44 -14.75 -18.55
N PRO A 44 -3.15 -16.04 -18.81
CA PRO A 44 -4.11 -17.12 -18.60
C PRO A 44 -4.72 -17.16 -17.20
N ALA A 45 -3.89 -16.95 -16.16
CA ALA A 45 -4.31 -16.90 -14.77
C ALA A 45 -5.28 -15.74 -14.49
N VAL A 46 -5.01 -14.56 -15.05
CA VAL A 46 -5.85 -13.36 -14.89
C VAL A 46 -7.15 -13.54 -15.66
N ARG A 47 -7.10 -13.99 -16.92
CA ARG A 47 -8.27 -14.31 -17.74
C ARG A 47 -9.19 -15.31 -17.05
N TYR A 48 -8.62 -16.38 -16.49
CA TYR A 48 -9.37 -17.37 -15.72
C TYR A 48 -10.05 -16.74 -14.51
N PHE A 49 -9.34 -15.89 -13.76
CA PHE A 49 -9.90 -15.22 -12.59
C PHE A 49 -11.05 -14.27 -12.96
N ILE A 50 -10.93 -13.49 -14.03
CA ILE A 50 -11.91 -12.45 -14.39
C ILE A 50 -13.07 -12.95 -15.26
N ARG A 51 -13.07 -14.21 -15.71
CA ARG A 51 -14.02 -14.72 -16.72
C ARG A 51 -15.50 -14.56 -16.33
N ASP A 52 -15.80 -14.68 -15.04
CA ASP A 52 -17.15 -14.66 -14.48
C ASP A 52 -17.51 -13.27 -13.89
N TYR A 53 -16.67 -12.25 -14.12
CA TYR A 53 -16.86 -10.90 -13.61
C TYR A 53 -17.45 -9.98 -14.68
N GLU A 54 -18.29 -9.03 -14.25
CA GLU A 54 -18.87 -8.02 -15.12
C GLU A 54 -17.83 -6.98 -15.56
N GLN A 55 -18.08 -6.31 -16.69
CA GLN A 55 -17.16 -5.32 -17.25
C GLN A 55 -16.77 -4.21 -16.26
N HIS A 56 -17.71 -3.77 -15.41
CA HIS A 56 -17.45 -2.74 -14.41
C HIS A 56 -16.46 -3.23 -13.32
N GLN A 57 -16.53 -4.51 -12.95
CA GLN A 57 -15.63 -5.15 -11.99
C GLN A 57 -14.23 -5.35 -12.60
N ILE A 58 -14.18 -5.75 -13.87
CA ILE A 58 -12.93 -5.85 -14.64
C ILE A 58 -12.24 -4.48 -14.74
N ASN A 59 -13.01 -3.42 -15.00
CA ASN A 59 -12.48 -2.05 -15.03
C ASN A 59 -11.94 -1.62 -13.66
N ALA A 60 -12.60 -2.00 -12.57
CA ALA A 60 -12.13 -1.74 -11.21
C ALA A 60 -10.82 -2.50 -10.91
N PHE A 61 -10.71 -3.77 -11.31
CA PHE A 61 -9.48 -4.56 -11.22
C PHE A 61 -8.34 -3.90 -12.01
N ALA A 62 -8.59 -3.53 -13.27
CA ALA A 62 -7.62 -2.88 -14.15
C ALA A 62 -7.12 -1.54 -13.55
N THR A 63 -8.03 -0.74 -12.99
CA THR A 63 -7.71 0.51 -12.29
C THR A 63 -6.92 0.28 -11.01
N HIS A 64 -7.11 -0.85 -10.33
CA HIS A 64 -6.32 -1.20 -9.17
C HIS A 64 -4.91 -1.67 -9.55
N ALA A 65 -4.81 -2.51 -10.58
CA ALA A 65 -3.54 -2.97 -11.13
C ALA A 65 -2.67 -1.82 -11.66
N SER A 66 -3.27 -0.83 -12.32
CA SER A 66 -2.54 0.33 -12.84
C SER A 66 -1.79 1.09 -11.75
N ARG A 67 -2.36 1.21 -10.53
CA ARG A 67 -1.70 1.88 -9.40
C ARG A 67 -0.39 1.22 -8.99
N TYR A 68 -0.30 -0.12 -9.09
CA TYR A 68 0.95 -0.82 -8.81
C TYR A 68 1.96 -0.70 -9.94
N LEU A 69 1.48 -0.73 -11.20
CA LEU A 69 2.36 -0.57 -12.36
C LEU A 69 2.96 0.84 -12.44
N GLU A 70 2.22 1.87 -12.04
CA GLU A 70 2.70 3.26 -11.95
C GLU A 70 3.95 3.42 -11.07
N LEU A 71 4.16 2.56 -10.06
CA LEU A 71 5.36 2.59 -9.22
C LEU A 71 6.66 2.34 -10.01
N TYR A 72 6.56 1.61 -11.11
CA TYR A 72 7.72 1.23 -11.93
C TYR A 72 8.00 2.21 -13.07
N LEU A 73 7.24 3.31 -13.17
CA LEU A 73 7.56 4.35 -14.14
C LEU A 73 8.91 4.99 -13.79
N PRO A 74 9.78 5.29 -14.79
CA PRO A 74 11.10 5.89 -14.54
C PRO A 74 11.06 7.25 -13.80
N THR A 75 9.90 7.91 -13.79
CA THR A 75 9.67 9.17 -13.07
C THR A 75 9.37 8.99 -11.58
N GLY A 76 9.20 7.74 -11.13
CA GLY A 76 8.87 7.37 -9.76
C GLY A 76 9.94 7.83 -8.76
N SER A 77 9.52 8.02 -7.53
CA SER A 77 10.32 8.55 -6.43
C SER A 77 10.35 7.67 -5.20
N ILE A 78 9.70 6.50 -5.30
CA ILE A 78 9.58 5.51 -4.25
C ILE A 78 9.69 4.10 -4.81
N GLU A 79 9.96 3.15 -3.93
CA GLU A 79 9.88 1.72 -4.20
C GLU A 79 9.27 0.96 -3.03
N ILE A 80 8.71 -0.22 -3.30
CA ILE A 80 8.32 -1.17 -2.24
C ILE A 80 9.54 -2.02 -1.91
N ALA A 81 9.98 -1.99 -0.66
CA ALA A 81 11.11 -2.77 -0.18
C ALA A 81 10.69 -3.70 0.97
N GLN A 82 11.60 -4.60 1.36
CA GLN A 82 11.42 -5.45 2.53
C GLN A 82 11.92 -4.76 3.79
N THR A 83 11.24 -5.00 4.91
CA THR A 83 11.68 -4.60 6.25
C THR A 83 11.57 -5.77 7.22
N SER A 84 12.61 -5.94 8.03
CA SER A 84 12.66 -6.95 9.10
C SER A 84 12.25 -6.41 10.47
N ARG A 85 11.95 -5.10 10.57
CA ARG A 85 11.66 -4.41 11.83
C ARG A 85 10.57 -5.08 12.65
N TYR A 86 9.53 -5.58 11.98
CA TYR A 86 8.37 -6.20 12.63
C TYR A 86 8.40 -7.73 12.62
N SER A 87 9.41 -8.35 11.98
CA SER A 87 9.44 -9.79 11.71
C SER A 87 9.45 -10.66 12.96
N LYS A 88 10.04 -10.17 14.06
CA LYS A 88 9.99 -10.87 15.37
C LYS A 88 8.55 -11.11 15.84
N TRP A 89 7.64 -10.21 15.50
CA TRP A 89 6.24 -10.26 15.93
C TRP A 89 5.32 -10.88 14.89
N THR A 90 5.61 -10.72 13.60
CA THR A 90 4.76 -11.23 12.52
C THR A 90 5.19 -12.60 11.99
N GLY A 91 6.42 -13.04 12.31
CA GLY A 91 6.98 -14.31 11.84
C GLY A 91 7.37 -14.31 10.35
N LYS A 92 7.37 -13.14 9.69
CA LYS A 92 7.69 -12.99 8.26
C LYS A 92 8.37 -11.65 7.98
N ASN A 93 9.03 -11.51 6.82
CA ASN A 93 9.48 -10.21 6.33
C ASN A 93 8.26 -9.36 5.97
N GLU A 94 8.19 -8.14 6.50
CA GLU A 94 7.18 -7.17 6.12
C GLU A 94 7.68 -6.29 4.96
N LEU A 95 6.82 -5.40 4.49
CA LEU A 95 7.14 -4.46 3.43
C LEU A 95 7.14 -3.02 3.96
N CYS A 96 7.90 -2.16 3.29
CA CYS A 96 7.95 -0.73 3.53
C CYS A 96 8.00 0.03 2.21
N ILE A 97 7.85 1.35 2.28
CA ILE A 97 8.07 2.25 1.14
C ILE A 97 9.36 3.02 1.39
N LEU A 98 10.32 2.92 0.47
CA LEU A 98 11.57 3.68 0.52
C LEU A 98 11.57 4.77 -0.55
N ALA A 99 12.19 5.91 -0.25
CA ALA A 99 12.42 6.97 -1.22
C ALA A 99 13.59 6.60 -2.15
N THR A 100 13.40 6.66 -3.47
CA THR A 100 14.46 6.42 -4.46
C THR A 100 15.21 7.69 -4.85
N ARG A 101 14.81 8.84 -4.29
CA ARG A 101 15.48 10.14 -4.39
C ARG A 101 15.14 11.00 -3.17
N ALA A 102 15.85 12.11 -2.96
CA ALA A 102 15.50 13.05 -1.91
C ALA A 102 14.13 13.71 -2.19
N LEU A 103 13.27 13.78 -1.17
CA LEU A 103 11.95 14.42 -1.22
C LEU A 103 11.91 15.60 -0.24
N ALA A 104 11.49 16.75 -0.74
CA ALA A 104 11.38 17.97 0.04
C ALA A 104 10.00 18.07 0.73
N PRO A 105 9.89 18.78 1.87
CA PRO A 105 8.59 19.15 2.44
C PRO A 105 7.70 19.83 1.39
N GLY A 106 6.43 19.44 1.35
CA GLY A 106 5.44 19.87 0.36
C GLY A 106 5.36 18.99 -0.89
N THR A 107 6.34 18.12 -1.15
CA THR A 107 6.27 17.16 -2.27
C THR A 107 5.08 16.21 -2.09
N VAL A 108 4.28 16.05 -3.15
CA VAL A 108 3.18 15.08 -3.21
C VAL A 108 3.66 13.83 -3.95
N ILE A 109 3.53 12.65 -3.34
CA ILE A 109 4.02 11.38 -3.89
C ILE A 109 2.91 10.73 -4.73
N PHE A 110 2.71 11.23 -5.95
CA PHE A 110 1.55 10.90 -6.80
C PHE A 110 1.38 9.41 -7.09
N GLU A 111 2.46 8.64 -7.16
CA GLU A 111 2.46 7.19 -7.39
C GLU A 111 2.03 6.37 -6.15
N LEU A 112 2.09 6.94 -4.94
CA LEU A 112 1.70 6.27 -3.70
C LEU A 112 0.20 6.38 -3.46
N LYS A 113 -0.59 5.84 -4.39
CA LYS A 113 -2.05 5.98 -4.41
C LYS A 113 -2.71 4.97 -3.47
N GLY A 114 -3.63 5.48 -2.65
CA GLY A 114 -4.63 4.71 -1.92
C GLY A 114 -5.98 4.69 -2.66
N SER A 115 -6.67 3.56 -2.62
CA SER A 115 -8.11 3.52 -2.92
C SER A 115 -8.87 3.71 -1.62
N MET A 116 -9.90 4.56 -1.61
CA MET A 116 -10.87 4.62 -0.52
C MET A 116 -11.99 3.64 -0.80
N ALA A 117 -12.28 2.79 0.17
CA ALA A 117 -13.59 2.18 0.33
C ALA A 117 -14.18 2.77 1.61
N ASP A 118 -15.37 3.35 1.51
CA ASP A 118 -16.15 3.68 2.70
C ASP A 118 -16.62 2.35 3.29
N LEU A 119 -16.17 2.05 4.51
CA LEU A 119 -16.60 0.88 5.25
C LEU A 119 -17.84 1.25 6.08
N THR A 120 -18.83 0.38 6.13
CA THR A 120 -19.88 0.48 7.15
C THR A 120 -19.31 0.14 8.53
N ASP A 121 -20.01 0.52 9.60
CA ASP A 121 -19.60 0.19 10.98
C ASP A 121 -19.53 -1.33 11.20
N GLU A 122 -20.37 -2.11 10.53
CA GLU A 122 -20.33 -3.57 10.55
C GLU A 122 -19.10 -4.11 9.83
N GLU A 123 -18.76 -3.56 8.66
CA GLU A 123 -17.56 -3.95 7.90
C GLU A 123 -16.26 -3.59 8.65
N ASP A 124 -16.20 -2.42 9.28
CA ASP A 124 -15.07 -2.01 10.13
C ASP A 124 -14.93 -2.95 11.34
N LYS A 125 -16.04 -3.31 12.00
CA LYS A 125 -16.04 -4.28 13.10
C LYS A 125 -15.60 -5.67 12.64
N GLU A 126 -16.04 -6.13 11.48
CA GLU A 126 -15.66 -7.44 10.94
C GLU A 126 -14.19 -7.49 10.51
N LEU A 127 -13.68 -6.44 9.87
CA LEU A 127 -12.26 -6.29 9.54
C LEU A 127 -11.39 -6.27 10.81
N LYS A 128 -11.84 -5.62 11.88
CA LYS A 128 -11.16 -5.60 13.18
C LYS A 128 -11.20 -6.96 13.90
N ARG A 129 -12.36 -7.64 13.93
CA ARG A 129 -12.52 -8.98 14.52
C ARG A 129 -11.65 -10.02 13.83
N THR A 130 -11.60 -9.96 12.51
CA THR A 130 -10.85 -10.92 11.71
C THR A 130 -9.33 -10.73 11.78
N GLY A 131 -8.85 -9.60 12.30
CA GLY A 131 -7.44 -9.34 12.64
C GLY A 131 -7.06 -9.69 14.09
N ALA A 132 -8.02 -10.02 14.96
CA ALA A 132 -7.82 -10.29 16.39
C ALA A 132 -8.04 -11.78 16.74
N ARG A 133 -7.43 -12.71 16.01
CA ARG A 133 -7.40 -14.11 16.47
C ARG A 133 -6.33 -14.28 17.53
N ASN A 134 -6.74 -14.72 18.72
CA ASN A 134 -5.88 -15.10 19.85
C ASN A 134 -5.16 -16.46 19.63
N ASP A 135 -5.10 -17.00 18.41
CA ASP A 135 -4.60 -18.38 18.14
C ASP A 135 -3.22 -18.46 17.44
N GLY A 136 -2.51 -17.34 17.28
CA GLY A 136 -1.24 -17.33 16.54
C GLY A 136 -1.39 -17.36 15.01
N GLY A 137 -2.61 -17.22 14.49
CA GLY A 137 -2.89 -17.02 13.07
C GLY A 137 -2.50 -15.63 12.57
N VAL A 138 -2.03 -15.58 11.31
CA VAL A 138 -1.56 -14.38 10.60
C VAL A 138 -2.55 -13.22 10.74
N ARG A 139 -2.11 -12.15 11.42
CA ARG A 139 -2.83 -10.88 11.60
C ARG A 139 -3.25 -10.34 10.23
N ARG A 140 -4.54 -10.03 10.05
CA ARG A 140 -5.00 -9.36 8.82
C ARG A 140 -4.62 -7.88 8.93
N ASP A 141 -3.44 -7.54 8.42
CA ASP A 141 -2.95 -6.16 8.43
C ASP A 141 -3.68 -5.35 7.35
N PHE A 142 -4.85 -4.84 7.72
CA PHE A 142 -5.49 -3.75 6.99
C PHE A 142 -4.88 -2.44 7.47
N SER A 143 -4.25 -1.69 6.57
CA SER A 143 -3.74 -0.35 6.85
C SER A 143 -4.93 0.60 6.97
N VAL A 144 -5.55 0.63 8.14
CA VAL A 144 -6.64 1.56 8.46
C VAL A 144 -6.03 2.79 9.12
N ILE A 145 -5.92 3.89 8.37
CA ILE A 145 -5.37 5.15 8.90
C ILE A 145 -6.53 6.06 9.26
N HIS A 146 -6.47 6.64 10.46
CA HIS A 146 -7.43 7.64 10.89
C HIS A 146 -7.08 9.02 10.34
N SER A 147 -7.94 9.58 9.48
CA SER A 147 -7.76 10.94 8.99
C SER A 147 -8.36 11.95 9.97
N LYS A 148 -7.52 12.76 10.63
CA LYS A 148 -7.96 13.87 11.50
C LYS A 148 -8.79 14.90 10.71
N GLN A 149 -8.45 15.13 9.44
CA GLN A 149 -9.14 16.10 8.58
C GLN A 149 -10.55 15.64 8.17
N MET A 150 -10.76 14.32 8.02
CA MET A 150 -12.03 13.76 7.53
C MET A 150 -12.87 13.06 8.62
N LYS A 151 -12.36 12.96 9.86
CA LYS A 151 -13.02 12.31 11.01
C LYS A 151 -13.53 10.89 10.73
N LYS A 152 -12.92 10.16 9.79
CA LYS A 152 -13.32 8.81 9.38
C LYS A 152 -12.10 7.89 9.27
N ASN A 153 -12.35 6.60 9.50
CA ASN A 153 -11.37 5.54 9.26
C ASN A 153 -11.39 5.22 7.77
N HIS A 154 -10.22 5.20 7.14
CA HIS A 154 -10.12 4.85 5.73
C HIS A 154 -9.31 3.57 5.56
N LEU A 155 -9.88 2.60 4.84
CA LEU A 155 -9.18 1.41 4.42
C LEU A 155 -8.24 1.76 3.27
N PHE A 156 -6.93 1.67 3.49
CA PHE A 156 -5.97 1.84 2.41
C PHE A 156 -5.74 0.51 1.68
N LEU A 157 -6.12 0.49 0.41
CA LEU A 157 -5.74 -0.53 -0.57
C LEU A 157 -4.81 0.09 -1.63
N GLY A 158 -4.04 -0.76 -2.32
CA GLY A 158 -3.04 -0.32 -3.30
C GLY A 158 -1.68 -0.07 -2.65
N PRO A 159 -0.73 0.56 -3.36
CA PRO A 159 0.63 0.82 -2.86
C PRO A 159 0.70 1.50 -1.49
N ALA A 160 -0.23 2.43 -1.21
CA ALA A 160 -0.32 3.15 0.05
C ALA A 160 -0.43 2.23 1.29
N ARG A 161 -0.85 0.97 1.13
CA ARG A 161 -0.98 0.02 2.25
C ARG A 161 0.37 -0.33 2.90
N PHE A 162 1.49 -0.15 2.20
CA PHE A 162 2.82 -0.52 2.68
C PHE A 162 3.55 0.63 3.38
N VAL A 163 2.93 1.81 3.50
CA VAL A 163 3.46 2.93 4.29
C VAL A 163 3.34 2.57 5.75
N ASN A 164 4.45 2.37 6.45
CA ASN A 164 4.43 2.00 7.86
C ASN A 164 4.15 3.18 8.79
N HIS A 165 3.83 2.85 10.03
CA HIS A 165 3.64 3.83 11.07
C HIS A 165 4.96 4.29 11.68
N ASP A 166 5.13 5.60 11.85
CA ASP A 166 6.06 6.17 12.81
C ASP A 166 5.40 7.26 13.65
N CYS A 167 5.69 7.31 14.95
CA CYS A 167 5.18 8.34 15.85
C CYS A 167 5.72 9.73 15.51
N ASP A 168 6.92 9.81 14.93
CA ASP A 168 7.54 11.00 14.35
C ASP A 168 7.57 10.94 12.80
N HIS A 169 6.47 10.49 12.21
CA HIS A 169 6.28 10.38 10.75
C HIS A 169 6.76 11.57 9.90
N ASN A 170 7.09 11.28 8.64
CA ASN A 170 7.56 12.26 7.65
C ASN A 170 6.55 12.57 6.52
N CYS A 171 5.44 11.83 6.44
CA CYS A 171 4.37 12.05 5.46
C CYS A 171 2.98 12.05 6.07
N GLU A 172 2.13 12.97 5.64
CA GLU A 172 0.72 13.02 6.01
C GLU A 172 -0.19 12.58 4.86
N LEU A 173 -1.39 12.11 5.19
CA LEU A 173 -2.41 11.83 4.19
C LEU A 173 -2.83 13.10 3.48
N PHE A 174 -2.83 13.05 2.15
CA PHE A 174 -3.20 14.16 1.30
C PHE A 174 -4.25 13.72 0.28
N ARG A 175 -5.36 14.45 0.19
CA ARG A 175 -6.45 14.13 -0.74
C ARG A 175 -6.36 14.99 -1.99
N THR A 176 -6.19 14.34 -3.15
CA THR A 176 -6.19 14.99 -4.47
C THR A 176 -7.38 14.49 -5.27
N GLY A 177 -8.47 15.26 -5.28
CA GLY A 177 -9.71 14.89 -5.96
C GLY A 177 -10.30 13.57 -5.44
N ARG A 178 -10.24 12.52 -6.27
CA ARG A 178 -10.78 11.18 -5.96
C ARG A 178 -9.77 10.23 -5.31
N TYR A 179 -8.50 10.61 -5.21
CA TYR A 179 -7.44 9.75 -4.67
C TYR A 179 -6.95 10.28 -3.32
N ILE A 180 -6.55 9.36 -2.43
CA ILE A 180 -5.69 9.69 -1.30
C ILE A 180 -4.26 9.30 -1.69
N THR A 181 -3.33 10.17 -1.37
CA THR A 181 -1.88 10.02 -1.53
C THR A 181 -1.21 10.56 -0.25
N PHE A 182 0.10 10.77 -0.29
CA PHE A 182 0.88 11.30 0.81
C PHE A 182 1.57 12.59 0.39
N ARG A 183 1.60 13.55 1.32
CA ARG A 183 2.39 14.76 1.21
C ARG A 183 3.52 14.70 2.23
N VAL A 184 4.72 14.97 1.76
CA VAL A 184 5.92 15.04 2.57
C VAL A 184 5.84 16.25 3.49
N ILE A 185 6.01 16.06 4.79
CA ILE A 185 6.01 17.14 5.81
C ILE A 185 7.39 17.38 6.43
N LYS A 186 8.32 16.42 6.26
CA LYS A 186 9.73 16.52 6.67
C LYS A 186 10.63 16.04 5.54
N PRO A 187 11.86 16.56 5.39
CA PRO A 187 12.78 16.08 4.37
C PRO A 187 12.98 14.55 4.47
N ILE A 188 12.98 13.87 3.32
CA ILE A 188 13.22 12.42 3.22
C ILE A 188 14.43 12.23 2.29
N ALA A 189 15.51 11.65 2.80
CA ALA A 189 16.67 11.33 1.98
C ALA A 189 16.45 10.08 1.12
N MET A 190 17.25 9.91 0.06
CA MET A 190 17.27 8.66 -0.69
C MET A 190 17.58 7.48 0.25
N GLY A 191 16.80 6.39 0.12
CA GLY A 191 16.88 5.20 0.97
C GLY A 191 16.13 5.31 2.29
N GLN A 192 15.61 6.48 2.68
CA GLN A 192 14.80 6.60 3.89
C GLN A 192 13.37 6.12 3.67
N GLU A 193 12.78 5.58 4.73
CA GLU A 193 11.41 5.08 4.73
C GLU A 193 10.40 6.23 4.72
N VAL A 194 9.39 6.10 3.88
CA VAL A 194 8.18 6.94 3.89
C VAL A 194 7.25 6.40 4.97
N THR A 195 6.96 7.23 5.98
CA THR A 195 6.18 6.84 7.15
C THR A 195 5.01 7.79 7.39
N ALA A 196 3.93 7.28 8.00
CA ALA A 196 2.74 8.05 8.31
C ALA A 196 2.26 7.82 9.75
N HIS A 197 1.41 8.71 10.25
CA HIS A 197 0.78 8.52 11.55
C HIS A 197 -0.57 7.81 11.41
N TYR A 198 -0.71 6.60 11.96
CA TYR A 198 -1.94 5.82 11.83
C TYR A 198 -3.09 6.33 12.72
N GLY A 199 -2.76 6.98 13.83
CA GLY A 199 -3.70 7.45 14.85
C GLY A 199 -3.15 7.24 16.25
N ASP A 200 -3.64 8.03 17.21
CA ASP A 200 -3.06 8.10 18.57
C ASP A 200 -3.29 6.82 19.41
N GLY A 201 -4.21 5.96 18.97
CA GLY A 201 -4.60 4.72 19.65
C GLY A 201 -4.48 3.46 18.81
N TYR A 202 -3.77 3.50 17.68
CA TYR A 202 -3.70 2.36 16.75
C TYR A 202 -3.03 1.15 17.40
N PHE A 203 -1.93 1.37 18.11
CA PHE A 203 -1.17 0.33 18.84
C PHE A 203 -1.53 0.32 20.33
N GLY A 204 -2.83 0.31 20.63
CA GLY A 204 -3.36 0.43 22.00
C GLY A 204 -3.38 1.88 22.50
N ARG A 205 -3.83 2.09 23.74
CA ARG A 205 -3.95 3.43 24.33
C ARG A 205 -2.62 4.19 24.24
N ASN A 206 -2.65 5.38 23.65
CA ASN A 206 -1.48 6.24 23.41
C ASN A 206 -0.33 5.52 22.69
N ASN A 207 -0.65 4.60 21.77
CA ASN A 207 0.31 3.81 21.01
C ASN A 207 1.33 3.04 21.88
N ARG A 208 0.93 2.61 23.08
CA ARG A 208 1.81 1.93 24.05
C ARG A 208 2.43 0.61 23.56
N HIS A 209 1.93 0.02 22.47
CA HIS A 209 2.48 -1.20 21.84
C HIS A 209 3.12 -0.91 20.48
N CYS A 210 3.45 0.34 20.19
CA CYS A 210 4.06 0.74 18.92
C CYS A 210 5.52 0.27 18.84
N LEU A 211 5.90 -0.21 17.65
CA LEU A 211 7.23 -0.76 17.34
C LEU A 211 7.99 0.10 16.32
N CYS A 212 7.62 1.37 16.15
CA CYS A 212 8.30 2.27 15.21
C CYS A 212 9.69 2.70 15.71
N GLU A 213 10.54 3.16 14.80
CA GLU A 213 11.91 3.58 15.10
C GLU A 213 11.94 4.72 16.14
N THR A 214 11.01 5.66 16.06
CA THR A 214 10.91 6.73 17.06
C THR A 214 10.63 6.20 18.46
N CYS A 215 9.75 5.21 18.59
CA CYS A 215 9.42 4.61 19.89
C CYS A 215 10.61 3.84 20.45
N GLU A 216 11.30 3.06 19.60
CA GLU A 216 12.55 2.36 19.94
C GLU A 216 13.61 3.35 20.47
N ARG A 217 13.88 4.44 19.75
CA ARG A 217 14.86 5.47 20.15
C ARG A 217 14.50 6.19 21.45
N LEU A 218 13.21 6.36 21.73
CA LEU A 218 12.71 7.03 22.94
C LEU A 218 12.46 6.07 24.10
N CYS A 219 12.81 4.78 23.97
CA CYS A 219 12.56 3.74 24.96
C CYS A 219 11.11 3.69 25.44
N ARG A 220 10.15 3.81 24.50
CA ARG A 220 8.71 3.71 24.75
C ARG A 220 8.06 2.79 23.73
N GLY A 221 6.82 2.40 23.95
CA GLY A 221 6.11 1.49 23.03
C GLY A 221 6.29 0.02 23.43
N GLY A 222 6.18 -0.87 22.44
CA GLY A 222 6.20 -2.33 22.64
C GLY A 222 7.56 -2.98 22.52
#